data_AF-A0A259PR67-F1
#
_entry.id   AF-A0A259PR67-F1
#
_cell.length_a   1.000
_cell.length_b   1.000
_cell.length_c   1.000
_cell.angle_alpha   90.00
_cell.angle_beta   90.00
_cell.angle_gamma   90.00
#
_symmetry.space_group_name_H-M   'P 1'
#
loop_
_entity.id
_entity.type
_entity.pdbx_description
1 polymer ?
#
loop_
_entity_poly.entity_id
_entity_poly.type
_entity_poly.pdbx_seq_one_letter_code
_entity_poly.pdbx_strand_id
1 'polypeptide(L)'
;MDSLRAELAVLAARLIVEDGLDYGTAKRKAAKRLLGERVAHDLLPSNDEIEQQVREELALFHADTQPAQLLQLRRAIAFQVGEAPHYAGRGRVEQLTLHWPPHDRQAVLAHLSLYPEKDVRGALLPDAQGRTPRGTLRALRQLLSAPASEGENPRL
;
A
#
# COMPACT_ATOMS: atom_id res chain seq x y z
N MET A 1 26.58 17.45 15.34
CA MET A 1 26.63 17.44 13.86
C MET A 1 25.79 16.31 13.31
N ASP A 2 25.93 15.07 13.82
CA ASP A 2 25.18 13.89 13.37
C ASP A 2 23.65 14.02 13.46
N SER A 3 23.14 14.71 14.48
CA SER A 3 21.69 14.93 14.65
C SER A 3 21.06 15.70 13.47
N LEU A 4 21.74 16.74 12.97
CA LEU A 4 21.22 17.57 11.88
C LEU A 4 21.26 16.84 10.53
N ARG A 5 22.32 16.06 10.30
CA ARG A 5 22.45 15.22 9.11
C ARG A 5 21.35 14.15 9.09
N ALA A 6 21.09 13.52 10.24
CA ALA A 6 20.00 12.55 10.40
C ALA A 6 18.63 13.20 10.14
N GLU A 7 18.38 14.40 10.68
CA GLU A 7 17.14 15.13 10.44
C GLU A 7 16.94 15.50 8.95
N LEU A 8 18.02 15.89 8.26
CA LEU A 8 18.01 16.08 6.81
C LEU A 8 17.72 14.78 6.05
N ALA A 9 18.25 13.65 6.51
CA ALA A 9 17.99 12.34 5.90
C ALA A 9 16.51 11.94 6.06
N VAL A 10 15.93 12.14 7.25
CA VAL A 10 14.49 11.94 7.53
C VAL A 10 13.64 12.81 6.61
N LEU A 11 13.95 14.10 6.52
CA LEU A 11 13.16 15.00 5.68
C LEU A 11 13.30 14.67 4.19
N ALA A 12 14.50 14.27 3.74
CA ALA A 12 14.72 13.84 2.37
C ALA A 12 14.00 12.53 2.06
N ALA A 13 14.00 11.56 2.97
CA ALA A 13 13.27 10.30 2.82
C ALA A 13 11.77 10.55 2.65
N ARG A 14 11.19 11.40 3.48
CA ARG A 14 9.78 11.78 3.39
C ARG A 14 9.42 12.41 2.05
N LEU A 15 10.27 13.31 1.55
CA LEU A 15 10.10 13.90 0.22
C LEU A 15 10.18 12.88 -0.92
N ILE A 16 10.95 11.79 -0.75
CA ILE A 16 11.02 10.72 -1.75
C ILE A 16 9.75 9.87 -1.69
N VAL A 17 9.32 9.49 -0.48
CA VAL A 17 8.16 8.61 -0.27
C VAL A 17 6.84 9.30 -0.64
N GLU A 18 6.62 10.53 -0.17
CA GLU A 18 5.36 11.25 -0.36
C GLU A 18 5.28 11.93 -1.75
N ASP A 19 6.35 12.61 -2.17
CA ASP A 19 6.34 13.43 -3.40
C ASP A 19 6.97 12.72 -4.61
N GLY A 20 7.54 11.52 -4.44
CA GLY A 20 8.16 10.76 -5.53
C GLY A 20 9.43 11.40 -6.11
N LEU A 21 10.14 12.21 -5.33
CA LEU A 21 11.32 12.94 -5.81
C LEU A 21 12.55 12.03 -5.96
N ASP A 22 13.47 12.44 -6.84
CA ASP A 22 14.81 11.86 -6.88
C ASP A 22 15.68 12.32 -5.70
N TYR A 23 16.72 11.53 -5.38
CA TYR A 23 17.64 11.80 -4.27
C TYR A 23 18.25 13.20 -4.29
N GLY A 24 18.68 13.70 -5.45
CA GLY A 24 19.35 15.00 -5.56
C GLY A 24 18.40 16.16 -5.33
N THR A 25 17.17 16.05 -5.85
CA THR A 25 16.12 17.05 -5.61
C THR A 25 15.61 17.00 -4.17
N ALA A 26 15.46 15.81 -3.59
CA ALA A 26 15.07 15.62 -2.20
C ALA A 26 16.10 16.26 -1.23
N LYS A 27 17.40 16.00 -1.42
CA LYS A 27 18.48 16.61 -0.62
C LYS A 27 18.43 18.13 -0.64
N ARG A 28 18.34 18.72 -1.83
CA ARG A 28 18.30 20.19 -1.99
C ARG A 28 17.06 20.80 -1.35
N LYS A 29 15.88 20.16 -1.50
CA LYS A 29 14.65 20.63 -0.87
C LYS A 29 14.69 20.48 0.66
N ALA A 30 15.20 19.36 1.17
CA ALA A 30 15.35 19.14 2.61
C ALA A 30 16.31 20.17 3.24
N ALA A 31 17.48 20.35 2.62
CA ALA A 31 18.47 21.37 2.99
C ALA A 31 17.86 22.78 3.00
N LYS A 32 17.12 23.14 1.94
CA LYS A 32 16.45 24.45 1.85
C LYS A 32 15.44 24.68 2.97
N ARG A 33 14.67 23.65 3.34
CA ARG A 33 13.64 23.74 4.39
C ARG A 33 14.22 23.90 5.80
N LEU A 34 15.29 23.16 6.12
CA LEU A 34 15.87 23.14 7.47
C LEU A 34 16.95 24.22 7.68
N LEU A 35 17.73 24.54 6.65
CA LEU A 35 18.95 25.36 6.78
C LEU A 35 18.98 26.61 5.86
N GLY A 36 18.00 26.78 4.98
CA GLY A 36 17.95 27.92 4.05
C GLY A 36 18.84 27.76 2.80
N GLU A 37 19.32 28.85 2.22
CA GLU A 37 19.85 28.86 0.84
C GLU A 37 21.28 28.34 0.65
N ARG A 38 22.13 28.33 1.68
CA ARG A 38 23.52 27.86 1.57
C ARG A 38 23.80 26.81 2.63
N VAL A 39 24.00 25.58 2.18
CA VAL A 39 24.33 24.45 3.05
C VAL A 39 25.73 23.95 2.70
N ALA A 40 26.57 23.78 3.71
CA ALA A 40 27.86 23.15 3.56
C ALA A 40 27.69 21.69 3.13
N HIS A 41 28.45 21.25 2.12
CA HIS A 41 28.35 19.89 1.60
C HIS A 41 28.60 18.83 2.69
N ASP A 42 29.42 19.16 3.70
CA ASP A 42 29.76 18.29 4.83
C ASP A 42 28.60 18.01 5.79
N LEU A 43 27.48 18.72 5.66
CA LEU A 43 26.27 18.50 6.46
C LEU A 43 25.19 17.72 5.70
N LEU A 44 25.36 17.51 4.39
CA LEU A 44 24.38 16.79 3.58
C LEU A 44 24.50 15.27 3.80
N PRO A 45 23.36 14.57 3.94
CA PRO A 45 23.36 13.12 4.03
C PRO A 45 23.82 12.47 2.71
N SER A 46 24.50 11.34 2.84
CA SER A 46 24.83 10.43 1.74
C SER A 46 23.56 9.80 1.16
N ASN A 47 23.67 9.18 -0.02
CA ASN A 47 22.52 8.47 -0.60
C ASN A 47 22.14 7.27 0.26
N ASP A 48 23.13 6.56 0.83
CA ASP A 48 22.91 5.38 1.67
C ASP A 48 22.15 5.73 2.95
N GLU A 49 22.49 6.85 3.59
CA GLU A 49 21.77 7.36 4.78
C GLU A 49 20.30 7.68 4.46
N ILE A 50 20.04 8.29 3.29
CA ILE A 50 18.67 8.56 2.84
C ILE A 50 17.95 7.26 2.52
N GLU A 51 18.58 6.32 1.82
CA GLU A 51 17.96 5.05 1.44
C GLU A 51 17.61 4.22 2.68
N GLN A 52 18.47 4.20 3.70
CA GLN A 52 18.17 3.58 4.98
C GLN A 52 16.92 4.20 5.61
N GLN A 53 16.84 5.52 5.62
CA GLN A 53 15.70 6.22 6.20
C GLN A 53 14.40 6.05 5.39
N VAL A 54 14.50 5.98 4.06
CA VAL A 54 13.37 5.63 3.16
C VAL A 54 12.86 4.24 3.49
N ARG A 55 13.76 3.26 3.68
CA ARG A 55 13.36 1.89 4.07
C ARG A 55 12.64 1.87 5.41
N GLU A 56 13.13 2.62 6.40
CA GLU A 56 12.50 2.71 7.72
C GLU A 56 11.12 3.37 7.65
N GLU A 57 10.97 4.44 6.88
CA GLU A 57 9.70 5.14 6.70
C GLU A 57 8.67 4.25 6.01
N LEU A 58 9.07 3.56 4.94
CA LEU A 58 8.21 2.59 4.26
C LEU A 58 7.82 1.42 5.17
N ALA A 59 8.76 0.91 5.97
CA ALA A 59 8.47 -0.16 6.92
C ALA A 59 7.51 0.29 8.03
N LEU A 60 7.60 1.55 8.47
CA LEU A 60 6.77 2.07 9.54
C LEU A 60 5.35 2.42 9.09
N PHE A 61 5.20 3.00 7.90
CA PHE A 61 3.92 3.57 7.45
C PHE A 61 3.26 2.82 6.30
N HIS A 62 4.03 2.06 5.51
CA HIS A 62 3.56 1.45 4.27
C HIS A 62 3.83 -0.07 4.18
N ALA A 63 4.28 -0.72 5.26
CA ALA A 63 4.61 -2.14 5.25
C ALA A 63 3.46 -3.03 4.81
N ASP A 64 2.22 -2.68 5.17
CA ASP A 64 1.05 -3.49 4.86
C ASP A 64 0.56 -3.32 3.42
N THR A 65 0.84 -2.19 2.75
CA THR A 65 0.28 -1.86 1.42
C THR A 65 1.31 -1.94 0.29
N GLN A 66 2.54 -1.48 0.53
CA GLN A 66 3.60 -1.42 -0.47
C GLN A 66 3.90 -2.78 -1.13
N PRO A 67 3.99 -3.92 -0.40
CA PRO A 67 4.31 -5.19 -1.02
C PRO A 67 3.31 -5.63 -2.09
N ALA A 68 2.02 -5.35 -1.89
CA ALA A 68 0.97 -5.69 -2.84
C ALA A 68 1.09 -4.85 -4.12
N GLN A 69 1.31 -3.54 -3.99
CA GLN A 69 1.53 -2.65 -5.13
C GLN A 69 2.78 -3.05 -5.93
N LEU A 70 3.90 -3.32 -5.24
CA LEU A 70 5.13 -3.78 -5.87
C LEU A 70 4.95 -5.10 -6.61
N LEU A 71 4.13 -6.02 -6.08
CA LEU A 71 3.80 -7.27 -6.78
C LEU A 71 3.08 -7.01 -8.11
N GLN A 72 2.12 -6.09 -8.15
CA GLN A 72 1.42 -5.74 -9.38
C GLN A 72 2.37 -5.11 -10.41
N LEU A 73 3.23 -4.19 -9.98
CA LEU A 73 4.25 -3.57 -10.84
C LEU A 73 5.22 -4.62 -11.42
N ARG A 74 5.73 -5.53 -10.58
CA ARG A 74 6.62 -6.62 -11.02
C ARG A 74 5.95 -7.56 -12.03
N ARG A 75 4.61 -7.67 -11.97
CA ARG A 75 3.81 -8.45 -12.92
C ARG A 75 3.38 -7.66 -14.15
N ALA A 76 3.81 -6.41 -14.28
CA ALA A 76 3.37 -5.49 -15.35
C ALA A 76 1.83 -5.39 -15.45
N ILE A 77 1.15 -5.43 -14.30
CA ILE A 77 -0.31 -5.28 -14.20
C ILE A 77 -0.60 -3.81 -13.94
N ALA A 78 -1.39 -3.19 -14.81
CA ALA A 78 -1.88 -1.83 -14.58
C ALA A 78 -2.95 -1.85 -13.48
N PHE A 79 -2.81 -0.95 -12.50
CA PHE A 79 -3.77 -0.79 -11.41
C PHE A 79 -3.94 0.69 -11.06
N GLN A 80 -5.06 0.99 -10.42
CA GLN A 80 -5.35 2.27 -9.80
C GLN A 80 -5.39 2.09 -8.28
N VAL A 81 -4.78 3.03 -7.55
CA VAL A 81 -4.86 3.09 -6.09
C VAL A 81 -6.05 3.95 -5.69
N GLY A 82 -6.83 3.48 -4.73
CA GLY A 82 -7.93 4.22 -4.14
C GLY A 82 -8.18 3.74 -2.72
N GLU A 83 -9.37 4.05 -2.20
CA GLU A 83 -9.76 3.69 -0.84
C GLU A 83 -11.15 3.04 -0.82
N ALA A 84 -11.33 2.07 0.08
CA ALA A 84 -12.59 1.38 0.30
C ALA A 84 -12.97 1.39 1.79
N PRO A 85 -14.25 1.23 2.14
CA PRO A 85 -14.66 1.07 3.53
C PRO A 85 -13.99 -0.17 4.16
N HIS A 86 -13.49 -0.02 5.39
CA HIS A 86 -13.03 -1.15 6.18
C HIS A 86 -14.20 -2.09 6.47
N TYR A 87 -14.01 -3.41 6.37
CA TYR A 87 -15.12 -4.36 6.50
C TYR A 87 -15.86 -4.31 7.83
N ALA A 88 -15.13 -4.07 8.93
CA ALA A 88 -15.67 -3.90 10.28
C ALA A 88 -16.02 -2.43 10.63
N GLY A 89 -16.13 -1.54 9.63
CA GLY A 89 -16.48 -0.12 9.86
C GLY A 89 -15.40 0.72 10.54
N ARG A 90 -14.16 0.23 10.63
CA ARG A 90 -13.03 0.91 11.31
C ARG A 90 -12.34 1.98 10.47
N GLY A 91 -13.10 2.69 9.62
CA GLY A 91 -12.58 3.70 8.70
C GLY A 91 -12.37 3.16 7.29
N ARG A 92 -11.26 3.54 6.65
CA ARG A 92 -10.98 3.29 5.23
C ARG A 92 -9.70 2.48 5.08
N VAL A 93 -9.61 1.69 4.02
CA VAL A 93 -8.46 0.88 3.67
C VAL A 93 -8.05 1.16 2.23
N GLU A 94 -6.77 0.96 1.93
CA GLU A 94 -6.27 1.07 0.57
C GLU A 94 -6.89 -0.02 -0.32
N GLN A 95 -7.24 0.35 -1.54
CA GLN A 95 -7.80 -0.56 -2.54
C GLN A 95 -7.05 -0.42 -3.86
N LEU A 96 -6.63 -1.55 -4.43
CA LEU A 96 -6.12 -1.63 -5.79
C LEU A 96 -7.24 -2.07 -6.74
N THR A 97 -7.49 -1.30 -7.78
CA THR A 97 -8.44 -1.65 -8.85
C THR A 97 -7.67 -2.03 -10.10
N LEU A 98 -7.91 -3.22 -10.63
CA LEU A 98 -7.20 -3.77 -11.79
C LEU A 98 -8.12 -4.64 -12.66
N HIS A 99 -7.72 -4.88 -13.90
CA HIS A 99 -8.42 -5.80 -14.79
C HIS A 99 -7.95 -7.24 -14.54
N TRP A 100 -8.88 -8.17 -14.34
CA TRP A 100 -8.60 -9.58 -14.08
C TRP A 100 -9.40 -10.49 -15.02
N PRO A 101 -8.77 -11.49 -15.68
CA PRO A 101 -7.33 -11.74 -15.68
C PRO A 101 -6.57 -10.58 -16.34
N PRO A 102 -5.33 -10.30 -15.92
CA PRO A 102 -4.55 -9.24 -16.54
C PRO A 102 -4.26 -9.58 -18.00
N HIS A 103 -4.20 -8.55 -18.84
CA HIS A 103 -3.93 -8.67 -20.28
C HIS A 103 -4.99 -9.46 -21.09
N ASP A 104 -6.15 -9.76 -20.50
CA ASP A 104 -7.29 -10.38 -21.18
C ASP A 104 -8.28 -9.31 -21.69
N ARG A 105 -8.85 -9.52 -22.88
CA ARG A 105 -9.88 -8.62 -23.46
C ARG A 105 -11.25 -8.81 -22.81
N GLN A 106 -11.51 -9.96 -22.19
CA GLN A 106 -12.72 -10.24 -21.42
C GLN A 106 -12.49 -10.00 -19.93
N ALA A 107 -11.41 -9.31 -19.56
CA ALA A 107 -11.12 -9.00 -18.18
C ALA A 107 -12.23 -8.16 -17.54
N VAL A 108 -12.56 -8.53 -16.31
CA VAL A 108 -13.48 -7.76 -15.46
C VAL A 108 -12.69 -6.88 -14.51
N LEU A 109 -13.33 -5.84 -13.98
CA LEU A 109 -12.74 -5.07 -12.88
C LEU A 109 -12.72 -5.91 -11.61
N ALA A 110 -11.53 -6.07 -11.05
CA ALA A 110 -11.29 -6.67 -9.74
C ALA A 110 -10.82 -5.59 -8.77
N HIS A 111 -11.31 -5.68 -7.54
CA HIS A 111 -10.91 -4.82 -6.43
C HIS A 111 -10.19 -5.64 -5.37
N LEU A 112 -8.99 -5.21 -5.01
CA LEU A 112 -8.19 -5.80 -3.95
C LEU A 112 -8.07 -4.79 -2.80
N SER A 113 -8.90 -4.95 -1.76
CA SER A 113 -8.78 -4.18 -0.53
C SER A 113 -7.64 -4.74 0.33
N LEU A 114 -6.69 -3.89 0.72
CA LEU A 114 -5.51 -4.26 1.50
C LEU A 114 -5.76 -4.00 2.98
N TYR A 115 -5.68 -5.05 3.79
CA TYR A 115 -5.91 -4.98 5.23
C TYR A 115 -4.60 -5.25 5.97
N PRO A 116 -4.33 -4.54 7.09
CA PRO A 116 -3.18 -4.82 7.92
C PRO A 116 -3.31 -6.19 8.60
N GLU A 117 -2.19 -6.79 8.99
CA GLU A 117 -2.16 -8.16 9.53
C GLU A 117 -3.07 -8.35 10.76
N LYS A 118 -3.22 -7.30 11.59
CA LYS A 118 -4.10 -7.32 12.77
C LYS A 118 -5.57 -7.60 12.43
N ASP A 119 -6.03 -7.28 11.23
CA ASP A 119 -7.42 -7.47 10.81
C ASP A 119 -7.69 -8.88 10.27
N VAL A 120 -6.66 -9.72 10.05
CA VAL A 120 -6.81 -11.12 9.64
C VAL A 120 -7.68 -11.91 10.62
N ARG A 121 -7.55 -11.64 11.93
CA ARG A 121 -8.31 -12.34 12.99
C ARG A 121 -9.83 -12.14 12.89
N GLY A 122 -10.27 -10.98 12.40
CA GLY A 122 -11.70 -10.65 12.32
C GLY A 122 -12.31 -10.90 10.94
N ALA A 123 -11.49 -11.12 9.91
CA ALA A 123 -11.93 -11.17 8.52
C ALA A 123 -12.88 -12.35 8.22
N LEU A 124 -12.77 -13.45 8.99
CA LEU A 124 -13.59 -14.66 8.83
C LEU A 124 -14.71 -14.77 9.86
N LEU A 125 -14.93 -13.74 10.70
CA LEU A 125 -16.02 -13.78 11.65
C LEU A 125 -17.37 -13.68 10.92
N PRO A 126 -18.38 -14.47 11.33
CA PRO A 126 -19.71 -14.35 10.78
C PRO A 126 -20.31 -12.96 11.03
N ASP A 127 -21.09 -12.47 10.07
CA ASP A 127 -21.96 -11.30 10.25
C ASP A 127 -23.11 -11.60 11.24
N ALA A 128 -23.94 -10.59 11.52
CA ALA A 128 -25.11 -10.74 12.39
C ALA A 128 -26.15 -11.76 11.87
N GLN A 129 -26.05 -12.15 10.60
CA GLN A 129 -26.88 -13.16 9.94
C GLN A 129 -26.19 -14.54 9.89
N GLY A 130 -25.04 -14.70 10.57
CA GLY A 130 -24.28 -15.95 10.61
C GLY A 130 -23.54 -16.29 9.32
N ARG A 131 -23.53 -15.38 8.33
CA ARG A 131 -22.83 -15.58 7.05
C ARG A 131 -21.40 -15.11 7.17
N THR A 132 -20.49 -15.77 6.50
CA THR A 132 -19.13 -15.28 6.30
C THR A 132 -19.06 -14.69 4.90
N PRO A 133 -19.35 -13.39 4.71
CA PRO A 133 -19.25 -12.75 3.38
C PRO A 133 -17.83 -12.77 2.81
N ARG A 134 -16.86 -13.24 3.60
CA ARG A 134 -15.44 -13.38 3.31
C ARG A 134 -15.04 -14.80 3.66
N GLY A 135 -14.27 -15.45 2.79
CA GLY A 135 -13.91 -16.85 2.93
C GLY A 135 -12.46 -17.12 2.55
N THR A 136 -11.96 -18.27 2.99
CA THR A 136 -10.66 -18.76 2.52
C THR A 136 -10.74 -19.17 1.04
N LEU A 137 -9.59 -19.24 0.36
CA LEU A 137 -9.52 -19.77 -1.02
C LEU A 137 -10.13 -21.18 -1.12
N ARG A 138 -10.00 -21.99 -0.06
CA ARG A 138 -10.64 -23.30 0.02
C ARG A 138 -12.16 -23.20 0.01
N ALA A 139 -12.75 -22.29 0.80
CA ALA A 139 -14.19 -22.07 0.83
C ALA A 139 -14.72 -21.57 -0.52
N LEU A 140 -14.00 -20.65 -1.18
CA LEU A 140 -14.34 -20.19 -2.54
C LEU A 140 -14.31 -21.34 -3.56
N ARG A 141 -13.26 -22.17 -3.54
CA ARG A 141 -13.16 -23.33 -4.44
C ARG A 141 -14.31 -24.32 -4.24
N GLN A 142 -14.74 -24.53 -3.00
CA GLN A 142 -15.90 -25.36 -2.70
C GLN A 142 -17.19 -24.78 -3.29
N LEU A 143 -17.42 -23.47 -3.16
CA LEU A 143 -18.57 -22.78 -3.74
C LEU A 143 -18.59 -22.86 -5.28
N LEU A 144 -17.44 -22.64 -5.93
CA LEU A 144 -17.32 -22.74 -7.39
C LEU A 144 -17.50 -24.17 -7.92
N SER A 145 -17.24 -25.17 -7.07
CA SER A 145 -17.43 -26.58 -7.41
C SER A 145 -18.86 -27.07 -7.10
N ALA A 146 -19.64 -26.29 -6.35
CA ALA A 146 -21.03 -26.63 -6.05
C ALA A 146 -21.91 -26.34 -7.29
N PRO A 147 -22.93 -27.17 -7.56
CA PRO A 147 -23.88 -26.88 -8.62
C PRO A 147 -24.55 -25.54 -8.35
N ALA A 148 -24.68 -24.70 -9.39
CA ALA A 148 -25.27 -23.38 -9.26
C ALA A 148 -26.69 -23.49 -8.69
N SER A 149 -26.89 -23.01 -7.45
CA SER A 149 -28.23 -22.81 -6.92
C SER A 149 -28.80 -21.57 -7.59
N GLU A 150 -29.85 -21.74 -8.39
CA GLU A 150 -30.67 -20.64 -8.90
C GLU A 150 -31.29 -19.90 -7.72
N GLY A 151 -30.68 -18.79 -7.30
CA GLY A 151 -31.28 -17.95 -6.27
C GLY A 151 -30.26 -17.16 -5.48
N GLU A 152 -30.35 -15.85 -5.64
CA GLU A 152 -29.79 -14.83 -4.76
C GLU A 152 -28.30 -14.52 -4.94
N ASN A 153 -28.03 -13.56 -5.83
CA ASN A 153 -26.82 -12.76 -5.78
C ASN A 153 -27.10 -11.61 -4.80
N PRO A 154 -26.59 -11.64 -3.55
CA PRO A 154 -26.85 -10.56 -2.60
C PRO A 154 -26.18 -9.29 -3.11
N ARG A 155 -26.98 -8.25 -3.32
CA ARG A 155 -26.48 -6.89 -3.54
C ARG A 155 -25.64 -6.50 -2.31
N LEU A 156 -24.35 -6.23 -2.53
CA LEU A 156 -23.45 -5.61 -1.57
C LEU A 156 -23.89 -4.17 -1.26
#